data_AF-A0A7K2JV68-F1
#
_entry.id   AF-A0A7K2JV68-F1
#
_cell.length_a   1.000
_cell.length_b   1.000
_cell.length_c   1.000
_cell.angle_alpha   90.00
_cell.angle_beta   90.00
_cell.angle_gamma   90.00
#
_symmetry.space_group_name_H-M   'P 1'
#
loop_
_entity.id
_entity.type
_entity.pdbx_description
1 polymer ?
#
loop_
_entity_poly.entity_id
_entity_poly.type
_entity_poly.pdbx_seq_one_letter_code
_entity_poly.pdbx_strand_id
1 'polypeptide(L)'
;MPPADEQHHTSPGRRAAAIVTPFVAALMATLAAYLLLRHVLPDRMATHFGFDGADRYDPSGSALASYLVVFVIEAVLFLVWALAGDEDDTPASFRTIVTLAWAVATATAYLLCALLQASTKSPDGRDVTVPLPQFLIALAIGAAIALIGRFLPRRH
;
A
#
# COMPACT_ATOMS: atom_id res chain seq x y z
N MET A 1 -28.36 -4.80 -40.18
CA MET A 1 -28.53 -5.34 -38.81
C MET A 1 -27.13 -5.58 -38.27
N PRO A 2 -26.56 -4.64 -37.50
CA PRO A 2 -25.20 -4.78 -36.94
C PRO A 2 -25.20 -5.85 -35.83
N PRO A 3 -24.15 -6.68 -35.72
CA PRO A 3 -24.10 -7.75 -34.73
C PRO A 3 -24.04 -7.16 -33.31
N ALA A 4 -24.81 -7.80 -32.43
CA ALA A 4 -24.85 -7.53 -31.01
C ALA A 4 -23.52 -7.88 -30.33
N ASP A 5 -23.14 -7.02 -29.39
CA ASP A 5 -22.33 -7.35 -28.21
C ASP A 5 -20.88 -7.83 -28.43
N GLU A 6 -20.02 -6.89 -28.83
CA GLU A 6 -18.68 -6.84 -28.22
C GLU A 6 -18.81 -6.33 -26.77
N GLN A 7 -19.35 -7.18 -25.88
CA GLN A 7 -19.13 -6.98 -24.45
C GLN A 7 -17.63 -7.21 -24.21
N HIS A 8 -16.87 -6.11 -24.10
CA HIS A 8 -15.47 -6.12 -23.69
C HIS A 8 -15.36 -6.65 -22.25
N HIS A 9 -15.44 -7.97 -22.07
CA HIS A 9 -15.07 -8.62 -20.82
C HIS A 9 -13.57 -8.39 -20.62
N THR A 10 -13.21 -7.51 -19.68
CA THR A 10 -11.82 -7.37 -19.26
C THR A 10 -11.33 -8.73 -18.75
N SER A 11 -10.27 -9.27 -19.36
CA SER A 11 -9.75 -10.58 -18.98
C SER A 11 -9.40 -10.63 -17.48
N PRO A 12 -9.56 -11.78 -16.80
CA PRO A 12 -9.21 -11.94 -15.39
C PRO A 12 -7.80 -11.44 -15.05
N GLY A 13 -6.84 -11.67 -15.96
CA GLY A 13 -5.48 -11.17 -15.83
C GLY A 13 -5.38 -9.64 -15.79
N ARG A 14 -6.19 -8.92 -16.58
CA ARG A 14 -6.22 -7.45 -16.57
C ARG A 14 -6.83 -6.90 -15.28
N ARG A 15 -7.86 -7.56 -14.73
CA ARG A 15 -8.46 -7.19 -13.44
C ARG A 15 -7.46 -7.41 -12.30
N ALA A 16 -6.81 -8.57 -12.25
CA ALA A 16 -5.78 -8.87 -11.27
C ALA A 16 -4.61 -7.87 -11.35
N ALA A 17 -4.14 -7.56 -12.56
CA ALA A 17 -3.09 -6.56 -12.75
C ALA A 17 -3.50 -5.18 -12.20
N ALA A 18 -4.73 -4.73 -12.45
CA ALA A 18 -5.23 -3.44 -11.93
C ALA A 18 -5.28 -3.40 -10.39
N ILE A 19 -5.56 -4.52 -9.74
CA ILE A 19 -5.60 -4.66 -8.28
C ILE A 19 -4.19 -4.74 -7.67
N VAL A 20 -3.26 -5.44 -8.32
CA VAL A 20 -1.91 -5.69 -7.80
C VAL A 20 -0.96 -4.50 -8.04
N THR A 21 -1.16 -3.76 -9.14
CA THR A 21 -0.29 -2.63 -9.54
C THR A 21 -0.04 -1.60 -8.43
N PRO A 22 -1.04 -1.13 -7.66
CA PRO A 22 -0.81 -0.16 -6.58
C PRO A 22 0.17 -0.66 -5.53
N PHE A 23 0.03 -1.93 -5.11
CA PHE A 23 0.87 -2.54 -4.08
C PHE A 23 2.29 -2.77 -4.57
N VAL A 24 2.47 -3.14 -5.85
CA VAL A 24 3.79 -3.23 -6.47
C VAL A 24 4.45 -1.84 -6.54
N ALA A 25 3.71 -0.80 -6.93
CA ALA A 25 4.24 0.56 -6.95
C ALA A 25 4.64 1.05 -5.55
N ALA A 26 3.80 0.80 -4.54
CA ALA A 26 4.06 1.13 -3.14
C ALA A 26 5.27 0.36 -2.55
N LEU A 27 5.39 -0.92 -2.88
CA LEU A 27 6.54 -1.76 -2.55
C LEU A 27 7.82 -1.17 -3.13
N MET A 28 7.82 -0.83 -4.42
CA MET A 28 8.98 -0.24 -5.10
C MET A 28 9.36 1.12 -4.51
N ALA A 29 8.38 1.96 -4.15
CA ALA A 29 8.61 3.23 -3.48
C ALA A 29 9.27 3.04 -2.10
N THR A 30 8.77 2.10 -1.30
CA THR A 30 9.33 1.77 0.01
C THR A 30 10.76 1.21 -0.11
N LEU A 31 10.99 0.33 -1.09
CA LEU A 31 12.32 -0.21 -1.37
C LEU A 31 13.30 0.89 -1.79
N ALA A 32 12.87 1.81 -2.65
CA ALA A 32 13.69 2.96 -3.06
C ALA A 32 14.04 3.84 -1.85
N ALA A 33 13.06 4.15 -0.98
CA ALA A 33 13.30 4.90 0.25
C ALA A 33 14.31 4.20 1.16
N TYR A 34 14.19 2.88 1.35
CA TYR A 34 15.17 2.11 2.12
C TYR A 34 16.56 2.23 1.51
N LEU A 35 16.71 2.01 0.19
CA LEU A 35 18.02 2.07 -0.47
C LEU A 35 18.68 3.44 -0.35
N LEU A 36 17.90 4.52 -0.41
CA LEU A 36 18.38 5.88 -0.21
C LEU A 36 18.84 6.13 1.22
N LEU A 37 18.14 5.55 2.21
CA LEU A 37 18.42 5.77 3.63
C LEU A 37 19.36 4.73 4.26
N ARG A 38 19.65 3.62 3.58
CA ARG A 38 20.31 2.42 4.15
C ARG A 38 21.63 2.68 4.87
N HIS A 39 22.35 3.73 4.48
CA HIS A 39 23.66 4.09 5.02
C HIS A 39 23.59 4.87 6.34
N VAL A 40 22.40 5.39 6.68
CA VAL A 40 22.12 6.11 7.94
C VAL A 40 21.07 5.41 8.79
N LEU A 41 20.60 4.23 8.38
CA LEU A 41 19.69 3.43 9.19
C LEU A 41 20.46 2.73 10.32
N PRO A 42 19.85 2.56 11.50
CA PRO A 42 20.43 1.75 12.56
C PRO A 42 20.54 0.28 12.12
N ASP A 43 21.49 -0.44 12.71
CA ASP A 43 21.69 -1.88 12.42
C ASP A 43 20.42 -2.69 12.69
N ARG A 44 19.61 -2.25 13.64
CA ARG A 44 18.34 -2.86 14.02
C ARG A 44 17.21 -1.85 13.97
N MET A 45 16.08 -2.27 13.41
CA MET A 45 14.88 -1.47 13.25
C MET A 45 13.69 -2.12 13.94
N ALA A 46 12.75 -1.29 14.39
CA ALA A 46 11.51 -1.72 14.99
C ALA A 46 10.64 -2.48 13.96
N THR A 47 10.19 -3.68 14.31
CA THR A 47 9.32 -4.53 13.47
C THR A 47 7.96 -4.80 14.09
N HIS A 48 7.79 -4.51 15.38
CA HIS A 48 6.52 -4.58 16.08
C HIS A 48 6.35 -3.35 16.97
N PHE A 49 5.13 -2.84 17.02
CA PHE A 49 4.74 -1.67 17.80
C PHE A 49 3.53 -2.06 18.67
N GLY A 50 3.75 -2.14 19.98
CA GLY A 50 2.70 -2.26 20.98
C GLY A 50 2.18 -0.90 21.43
N PHE A 51 1.30 -0.90 22.44
CA PHE A 51 0.76 0.34 23.01
C PHE A 51 1.81 1.21 23.71
N ASP A 52 2.89 0.60 24.19
CA ASP A 52 4.02 1.28 24.83
C ASP A 52 5.14 1.65 23.84
N GLY A 53 4.91 1.49 22.53
CA GLY A 53 5.87 1.74 21.47
C GLY A 53 6.51 0.48 20.90
N ALA A 54 7.70 0.62 20.32
CA ALA A 54 8.40 -0.48 19.67
C ALA A 54 8.96 -1.48 20.69
N ASP A 55 8.57 -2.74 20.58
CA ASP A 55 8.92 -3.83 21.52
C ASP A 55 9.71 -4.97 20.86
N ARG A 56 9.80 -5.00 19.52
CA ARG A 56 10.61 -5.96 18.75
C ARG A 56 11.49 -5.26 17.73
N TYR A 57 12.74 -5.72 17.64
CA TYR A 57 13.77 -5.13 16.79
C TYR A 57 14.55 -6.21 16.03
N ASP A 58 14.55 -6.11 14.71
CA ASP A 58 15.25 -7.04 13.81
C ASP A 58 16.32 -6.30 13.00
N PRO A 59 17.32 -7.01 12.44
CA PRO A 59 18.29 -6.40 11.51
C PRO A 59 17.57 -5.61 10.41
N SER A 60 18.11 -4.46 10.01
CA SER A 60 17.44 -3.53 9.09
C SER A 60 16.96 -4.18 7.78
N GLY A 61 17.73 -5.13 7.23
CA GLY A 61 17.33 -5.91 6.06
C GLY A 61 16.16 -6.87 6.31
N SER A 62 16.12 -7.51 7.49
CA SER A 62 14.99 -8.35 7.91
C SER A 62 13.74 -7.51 8.19
N ALA A 63 13.91 -6.34 8.80
CA ALA A 63 12.82 -5.40 9.03
C ALA A 63 12.20 -4.89 7.72
N LEU A 64 13.03 -4.58 6.72
CA LEU A 64 12.56 -4.28 5.37
C LEU A 64 11.73 -5.43 4.80
N ALA A 65 12.20 -6.67 4.90
CA ALA A 65 11.44 -7.83 4.42
C ALA A 65 10.05 -7.91 5.06
N SER A 66 9.96 -7.71 6.39
CA SER A 66 8.66 -7.63 7.09
C SER A 66 7.76 -6.52 6.54
N TYR A 67 8.32 -5.34 6.25
CA TYR A 67 7.56 -4.23 5.65
C TYR A 67 7.07 -4.57 4.24
N LEU A 68 7.89 -5.22 3.42
CA LEU A 68 7.49 -5.59 2.05
C LEU A 68 6.41 -6.68 2.04
N VAL A 69 6.40 -7.58 3.03
CA VAL A 69 5.35 -8.59 3.19
C VAL A 69 3.97 -7.97 3.43
N VAL A 70 3.89 -6.78 4.04
CA VAL A 70 2.62 -6.06 4.22
C VAL A 70 1.94 -5.81 2.87
N PHE A 71 2.68 -5.35 1.85
CA PHE A 71 2.12 -5.12 0.52
C PHE A 71 1.65 -6.41 -0.16
N VAL A 72 2.31 -7.55 0.11
CA VAL A 72 1.88 -8.85 -0.40
C VAL A 72 0.55 -9.26 0.24
N ILE A 73 0.43 -9.10 1.56
CA ILE A 73 -0.80 -9.38 2.30
C ILE A 73 -1.94 -8.50 1.79
N GLU A 74 -1.72 -7.19 1.68
CA GLU A 74 -2.72 -6.25 1.17
C GLU A 74 -3.14 -6.60 -0.26
N ALA A 75 -2.19 -6.90 -1.16
CA ALA A 75 -2.49 -7.31 -2.53
C ALA A 75 -3.35 -8.57 -2.59
N VAL A 76 -3.05 -9.58 -1.77
CA VAL A 76 -3.84 -10.81 -1.67
C VAL A 76 -5.24 -10.51 -1.14
N LEU A 77 -5.37 -9.71 -0.08
CA LEU A 77 -6.68 -9.34 0.49
C LEU A 77 -7.57 -8.63 -0.53
N PHE A 78 -7.02 -7.67 -1.28
CA PHE A 78 -7.77 -6.98 -2.33
C PHE A 78 -8.08 -7.87 -3.54
N LEU A 79 -7.19 -8.81 -3.88
CA LEU A 79 -7.46 -9.78 -4.93
C LEU A 79 -8.59 -10.73 -4.53
N VAL A 80 -8.56 -11.26 -3.30
CA VAL A 80 -9.64 -12.08 -2.75
C VAL A 80 -10.94 -11.30 -2.73
N TRP A 81 -10.93 -10.04 -2.29
CA TRP A 81 -12.13 -9.19 -2.31
C TRP A 81 -12.68 -9.01 -3.72
N ALA A 82 -11.82 -8.73 -4.71
CA ALA A 82 -12.21 -8.58 -6.11
C ALA A 82 -12.72 -9.88 -6.76
N LEU A 83 -12.30 -11.05 -6.26
CA LEU A 83 -12.70 -12.37 -6.76
C LEU A 83 -13.95 -12.92 -6.04
N ALA A 84 -14.18 -12.50 -4.80
CA ALA A 84 -15.35 -12.86 -4.01
C ALA A 84 -16.60 -12.04 -4.37
N GLY A 85 -16.47 -11.01 -5.21
CA GLY A 85 -17.58 -10.26 -5.76
C GLY A 85 -18.46 -11.14 -6.66
N ASP A 86 -19.77 -10.87 -6.66
CA ASP A 86 -20.78 -11.63 -7.40
C ASP A 86 -20.58 -11.51 -8.92
N GLU A 87 -21.15 -12.43 -9.72
CA GLU A 87 -21.08 -12.35 -11.18
C GLU A 87 -21.74 -11.06 -11.74
N ASP A 88 -22.65 -10.47 -10.97
CA ASP A 88 -23.33 -9.20 -11.25
C ASP A 88 -22.52 -7.94 -10.83
N ASP A 89 -21.24 -8.09 -10.47
CA ASP A 89 -20.42 -6.98 -10.00
C ASP A 89 -20.33 -5.86 -11.07
N THR A 90 -20.98 -4.74 -10.78
CA THR A 90 -21.00 -3.61 -11.70
C THR A 90 -19.58 -3.05 -11.91
N PRO A 91 -19.27 -2.45 -13.08
CA PRO A 91 -18.00 -1.75 -13.29
C PRO A 91 -17.69 -0.67 -12.24
N ALA A 92 -18.73 -0.12 -11.58
CA ALA A 92 -18.59 0.83 -10.48
C ALA A 92 -18.06 0.19 -9.19
N SER A 93 -18.44 -1.06 -8.89
CA SER A 93 -17.94 -1.85 -7.76
C SER A 93 -16.44 -2.11 -7.93
N PHE A 94 -16.04 -2.67 -9.08
CA PHE A 94 -14.63 -2.95 -9.36
C PHE A 94 -13.76 -1.68 -9.35
N ARG A 95 -14.24 -0.56 -9.90
CA ARG A 95 -13.52 0.72 -9.84
C ARG A 95 -13.30 1.20 -8.40
N THR A 96 -14.29 0.99 -7.54
CA THR A 96 -14.18 1.33 -6.11
C THR A 96 -13.09 0.51 -5.44
N ILE A 97 -13.04 -0.80 -5.70
CA ILE A 97 -11.98 -1.68 -5.18
C ILE A 97 -10.60 -1.21 -5.64
N VAL A 98 -10.41 -0.93 -6.94
CA VAL A 98 -9.13 -0.43 -7.46
C VAL A 98 -8.74 0.91 -6.83
N THR A 99 -9.71 1.81 -6.65
CA THR A 99 -9.49 3.12 -6.02
C THR A 99 -9.05 2.98 -4.57
N LEU A 100 -9.67 2.06 -3.82
CA LEU A 100 -9.31 1.76 -2.44
C LEU A 100 -7.95 1.06 -2.37
N ALA A 101 -7.60 0.20 -3.31
CA ALA A 101 -6.28 -0.41 -3.39
C ALA A 101 -5.18 0.65 -3.53
N TRP A 102 -5.37 1.64 -4.41
CA TRP A 102 -4.47 2.79 -4.51
C TRP A 102 -4.39 3.61 -3.23
N ALA A 103 -5.53 3.88 -2.59
CA ALA A 103 -5.57 4.64 -1.34
C ALA A 103 -4.80 3.94 -0.22
N VAL A 104 -5.06 2.65 0.00
CA VAL A 104 -4.40 1.83 1.03
C VAL A 104 -2.91 1.71 0.73
N ALA A 105 -2.53 1.30 -0.48
CA ALA A 105 -1.13 1.13 -0.86
C ALA A 105 -0.31 2.43 -0.66
N THR A 106 -0.89 3.58 -1.01
CA THR A 106 -0.22 4.89 -0.85
C THR A 106 -0.09 5.27 0.63
N ALA A 107 -1.13 5.07 1.43
CA ALA A 107 -1.10 5.34 2.87
C ALA A 107 -0.09 4.45 3.59
N THR A 108 -0.06 3.16 3.26
CA THR A 108 0.90 2.19 3.81
C THR A 108 2.34 2.54 3.42
N ALA A 109 2.60 2.84 2.13
CA ALA A 109 3.92 3.30 1.70
C ALA A 109 4.37 4.58 2.41
N TYR A 110 3.46 5.55 2.60
CA TYR A 110 3.77 6.76 3.34
C TYR A 110 4.20 6.45 4.78
N LEU A 111 3.44 5.62 5.50
CA LEU A 111 3.76 5.25 6.88
C LEU A 111 5.11 4.54 6.99
N LEU A 112 5.39 3.60 6.09
CA LEU A 112 6.65 2.88 6.07
C LEU A 112 7.83 3.80 5.73
N CYS A 113 7.67 4.72 4.77
CA CYS A 113 8.68 5.75 4.48
C CYS A 113 8.91 6.69 5.67
N ALA A 114 7.84 7.14 6.34
CA ALA A 114 7.94 7.97 7.54
C ALA A 114 8.64 7.24 8.68
N LEU A 115 8.39 5.93 8.84
CA LEU A 115 9.07 5.08 9.81
C LEU A 115 10.56 4.90 9.49
N LEU A 116 10.91 4.66 8.23
CA LEU A 116 12.32 4.61 7.79
C LEU A 116 13.03 5.93 8.09
N GLN A 117 12.38 7.06 7.79
CA GLN A 117 12.93 8.38 8.07
C GLN A 117 13.06 8.65 9.57
N ALA A 118 12.09 8.25 10.39
CA ALA A 118 12.17 8.37 11.84
C ALA A 118 13.33 7.52 12.41
N SER A 119 13.54 6.33 11.84
CA SER A 119 14.63 5.43 12.25
C SER A 119 16.01 6.04 12.05
N THR A 120 16.21 6.90 11.04
CA THR A 120 17.49 7.61 10.84
C THR A 120 17.87 8.56 11.98
N LYS A 121 16.90 8.93 12.83
CA LYS A 121 17.10 9.84 13.97
C LYS A 121 17.34 9.10 15.28
N SER A 122 17.32 7.77 15.27
CA SER A 122 17.48 6.91 16.45
C SER A 122 18.70 6.02 16.26
N PRO A 123 19.89 6.43 16.76
CA PRO A 123 21.15 5.70 16.56
C PRO A 123 21.10 4.25 17.04
N ASP A 124 20.40 4.02 18.16
CA ASP A 124 20.25 2.69 18.76
C ASP A 124 18.97 1.97 18.32
N GLY A 125 18.15 2.60 17.46
CA GLY A 125 16.85 2.11 17.01
C GLY A 125 15.75 2.08 18.08
N ARG A 126 16.07 2.31 19.36
CA ARG A 126 15.20 2.03 20.53
C ARG A 126 14.10 3.05 20.83
N ASP A 127 14.22 4.28 20.32
CA ASP A 127 13.24 5.35 20.55
C ASP A 127 12.48 5.74 19.27
N VAL A 128 12.33 4.80 18.33
CA VAL A 128 11.56 5.07 17.11
C VAL A 128 10.08 5.01 17.43
N THR A 129 9.45 6.17 17.49
CA THR A 129 7.99 6.30 17.55
C THR A 129 7.48 6.86 16.22
N VAL A 130 6.33 6.36 15.76
CA VAL A 130 5.57 6.99 14.69
C VAL A 130 4.50 7.84 15.38
N PRO A 131 4.66 9.18 15.41
CA PRO A 131 3.70 10.03 16.11
C PRO A 131 2.29 9.85 15.54
N LEU A 132 1.26 9.92 16.39
CA LEU A 132 -0.15 9.85 15.98
C LEU A 132 -0.49 10.73 14.75
N PRO A 133 0.05 11.97 14.62
CA PRO A 133 -0.14 12.78 13.41
C PRO A 133 0.25 12.09 12.10
N GLN A 134 1.24 11.20 12.08
CA GLN A 134 1.64 10.49 10.86
C GLN A 134 0.55 9.52 10.36
N PHE A 135 -0.20 8.90 11.28
CA PHE A 135 -1.36 8.09 10.93
C PHE A 135 -2.49 8.94 10.34
N LEU A 136 -2.71 10.14 10.90
CA LEU A 136 -3.70 11.08 10.36
C LEU A 136 -3.30 11.58 8.96
N ILE A 137 -2.00 11.84 8.75
CA ILE A 137 -1.49 12.24 7.42
C ILE A 137 -1.65 11.08 6.43
N ALA A 138 -1.31 9.85 6.82
CA ALA A 138 -1.50 8.67 5.97
C ALA A 138 -2.96 8.49 5.58
N LEU A 139 -3.88 8.65 6.54
CA LEU A 139 -5.32 8.62 6.30
C LEU A 139 -5.76 9.74 5.33
N ALA A 140 -5.24 10.96 5.51
CA ALA A 140 -5.53 12.09 4.63
C ALA A 140 -5.02 11.86 3.21
N ILE A 141 -3.82 11.28 3.04
CA ILE A 141 -3.25 10.90 1.74
C ILE A 141 -4.14 9.84 1.08
N GLY A 142 -4.48 8.76 1.80
CA GLY A 142 -5.36 7.72 1.30
C GLY A 142 -6.72 8.27 0.88
N ALA A 143 -7.34 9.12 1.71
CA ALA A 143 -8.60 9.79 1.40
C ALA A 143 -8.49 10.69 0.17
N ALA A 144 -7.41 11.45 0.02
CA ALA A 144 -7.18 12.29 -1.15
C ALA A 144 -7.06 11.46 -2.44
N ILE A 145 -6.30 10.36 -2.41
CA ILE A 145 -6.18 9.43 -3.55
C ILE A 145 -7.53 8.80 -3.89
N ALA A 146 -8.30 8.39 -2.88
CA ALA A 146 -9.64 7.84 -3.09
C ALA A 146 -10.59 8.87 -3.72
N LEU A 147 -10.52 10.12 -3.27
CA LEU A 147 -11.29 11.23 -3.82
C LEU A 147 -10.92 11.48 -5.28
N ILE A 148 -9.62 11.59 -5.57
CA ILE A 148 -9.10 11.79 -6.93
C ILE A 148 -9.57 10.66 -7.85
N GLY A 149 -9.40 9.40 -7.44
CA GLY A 149 -9.84 8.23 -8.22
C GLY A 149 -11.35 8.19 -8.46
N ARG A 150 -12.16 8.72 -7.53
CA ARG A 150 -13.61 8.83 -7.69
C ARG A 150 -14.01 9.88 -8.73
N PHE A 151 -13.26 10.99 -8.83
CA PHE A 151 -13.57 12.12 -9.71
C PHE A 151 -12.80 12.17 -11.02
N LEU A 152 -11.82 11.28 -11.26
CA LEU A 152 -11.14 11.19 -12.56
C LEU A 152 -12.15 10.88 -13.68
N PRO A 153 -12.23 11.72 -14.74
CA PRO A 153 -13.15 11.52 -15.84
C PRO A 153 -12.96 10.18 -16.55
N ARG A 154 -14.05 9.56 -16.98
CA ARG A 154 -14.04 8.36 -17.83
C ARG A 154 -13.32 8.72 -19.13
N ARG A 155 -12.13 8.18 -19.38
CA ARG A 155 -11.61 8.11 -20.74
C ARG A 155 -12.34 6.94 -21.41
N HIS A 156 -13.32 7.30 -22.23
CA HIS A 156 -14.05 6.41 -23.13
C HIS A 156 -13.11 5.85 -24.20
#